data_AF-A0AA91QQJ9-F1
#
_entry.id   AF-A0AA91QQJ9-F1
#
_cell.length_a   1.000
_cell.length_b   1.000
_cell.length_c   1.000
_cell.angle_alpha   90.00
_cell.angle_beta   90.00
_cell.angle_gamma   90.00
#
_symmetry.space_group_name_H-M   'P 1'
#
loop_
_entity.id
_entity.type
_entity.pdbx_description
1 polymer ?
#
loop_
_entity_poly.entity_id
_entity_poly.type
_entity_poly.pdbx_seq_one_letter_code
_entity_poly.pdbx_strand_id
1 'polypeptide(L)'
;ILYLPAVPILFFWGESLFSVVFGSEWSQAGTFAGYLVIAVAIRFAVSPLSAVLGLEKNIKLGVCWQVLYLFTISVTLYFCSSLSIEHFFIGFVIHEVVLYLIYFSLILKGSKSAAL
;
A
#
# COMPACT_ATOMS: atom_id res chain seq x y z
N ILE A 1 -0.14 7.42 12.44
CA ILE A 1 -0.68 7.17 13.80
C ILE A 1 -2.10 6.59 13.74
N LEU A 2 -3.02 7.14 12.95
CA LEU A 2 -4.42 6.65 12.87
C LEU A 2 -4.60 5.21 12.37
N TYR A 3 -3.79 4.75 11.42
CA TYR A 3 -3.94 3.41 10.81
C TYR A 3 -3.26 2.27 11.60
N LEU A 4 -2.36 2.60 12.55
CA LEU A 4 -1.68 1.59 13.36
C LEU A 4 -2.65 0.70 14.17
N PRO A 5 -3.68 1.25 14.86
CA PRO A 5 -4.69 0.41 15.52
C PRO A 5 -5.66 -0.25 14.54
N ALA A 6 -5.89 0.33 13.35
CA ALA A 6 -6.84 -0.20 12.38
C ALA A 6 -6.38 -1.54 11.77
N VAL A 7 -5.07 -1.76 11.64
CA VAL A 7 -4.50 -3.00 11.09
C VAL A 7 -4.92 -4.25 11.88
N PRO A 8 -4.58 -4.40 13.18
CA PRO A 8 -4.99 -5.59 13.92
C PRO A 8 -6.51 -5.69 14.06
N ILE A 9 -7.22 -4.57 14.18
CA ILE A 9 -8.68 -4.55 14.30
C ILE A 9 -9.32 -5.14 13.04
N LEU A 10 -8.97 -4.64 11.85
CA LEU A 10 -9.57 -5.12 10.61
C LEU A 10 -9.04 -6.50 10.21
N PHE A 11 -7.80 -6.83 10.55
CA PHE A 11 -7.23 -8.15 10.23
C PHE A 11 -7.92 -9.28 11.00
N PHE A 12 -8.19 -9.11 12.29
CA PHE A 12 -8.80 -10.15 13.12
C PHE A 12 -10.33 -10.05 13.22
N TRP A 13 -10.90 -8.84 13.15
CA TRP A 13 -12.34 -8.62 13.35
C TRP A 13 -13.04 -8.00 12.14
N GLY A 14 -12.36 -7.81 11.00
CA GLY A 14 -12.93 -7.16 9.82
C GLY A 14 -14.25 -7.78 9.37
N GLU A 15 -14.29 -9.11 9.25
CA GLU A 15 -15.49 -9.87 8.89
C GLU A 15 -16.65 -9.60 9.87
N SER A 16 -16.42 -9.78 11.18
CA SER A 16 -17.46 -9.59 12.20
C SER A 16 -17.92 -8.13 12.30
N LEU A 17 -17.00 -7.17 12.20
CA LEU A 17 -17.32 -5.74 12.23
C LEU A 17 -18.23 -5.35 11.07
N PHE A 18 -17.90 -5.79 9.86
CA PHE A 18 -18.70 -5.47 8.68
C PHE A 18 -20.06 -6.15 8.73
N SER A 19 -20.11 -7.42 9.16
CA SER A 19 -21.38 -8.15 9.33
C SER A 19 -22.29 -7.52 10.39
N VAL A 20 -21.75 -6.98 11.48
CA VAL A 20 -22.54 -6.31 12.53
C VAL A 20 -23.04 -4.94 12.08
N VAL A 21 -22.22 -4.16 11.38
CA VAL A 21 -22.53 -2.77 11.02
C VAL A 21 -23.38 -2.68 9.75
N PHE A 22 -23.09 -3.52 8.75
CA PHE A 22 -23.70 -3.45 7.41
C PHE A 22 -24.61 -4.65 7.09
N GLY A 23 -24.60 -5.69 7.93
CA GLY A 23 -25.36 -6.94 7.74
C GLY A 23 -24.51 -8.08 7.17
N SER A 24 -25.01 -9.31 7.29
CA SER A 24 -24.30 -10.55 6.94
C SER A 24 -23.76 -10.60 5.51
N GLU A 25 -24.44 -9.95 4.57
CA GLU A 25 -24.04 -9.88 3.16
C GLU A 25 -22.69 -9.16 2.96
N TRP A 26 -22.23 -8.39 3.95
CA TRP A 26 -20.98 -7.63 3.92
C TRP A 26 -19.80 -8.33 4.61
N SER A 27 -19.98 -9.56 5.13
CA SER A 27 -18.92 -10.36 5.77
C SER A 27 -17.66 -10.40 4.90
N GLN A 28 -17.85 -10.70 3.60
CA GLN A 28 -16.76 -10.83 2.64
C GLN A 28 -16.00 -9.51 2.40
N ALA A 29 -16.69 -8.38 2.42
CA ALA A 29 -16.05 -7.07 2.32
C ALA A 29 -15.16 -6.79 3.55
N GLY A 30 -15.58 -7.25 4.73
CA GLY A 30 -14.78 -7.21 5.95
C GLY A 30 -13.49 -8.03 5.86
N THR A 31 -13.58 -9.24 5.29
CA THR A 31 -12.40 -10.08 5.01
C THR A 31 -11.43 -9.38 4.06
N PHE A 32 -11.94 -8.79 2.97
CA PHE A 32 -11.10 -8.05 2.02
C PHE A 32 -10.46 -6.81 2.63
N ALA A 33 -11.18 -6.08 3.48
CA ALA A 33 -10.64 -4.97 4.25
C ALA A 33 -9.49 -5.42 5.16
N GLY A 34 -9.59 -6.62 5.75
CA GLY A 34 -8.52 -7.24 6.53
C GLY A 34 -7.23 -7.46 5.74
N TYR A 35 -7.30 -7.85 4.46
CA TYR A 35 -6.11 -7.95 3.61
C TYR A 35 -5.55 -6.57 3.25
N LEU A 36 -6.43 -5.67 2.78
CA LEU A 36 -6.04 -4.38 2.21
C LEU A 36 -5.50 -3.38 3.26
N VAL A 37 -5.90 -3.51 4.53
CA VAL A 37 -5.46 -2.58 5.58
C VAL A 37 -3.93 -2.54 5.73
N ILE A 38 -3.25 -3.65 5.45
CA ILE A 38 -1.78 -3.74 5.51
C ILE A 38 -1.14 -2.82 4.45
N ALA A 39 -1.63 -2.92 3.21
CA ALA A 39 -1.19 -2.04 2.12
C ALA A 39 -1.50 -0.57 2.45
N VAL A 40 -2.71 -0.27 2.94
CA VAL A 40 -3.09 1.10 3.32
C VAL A 40 -2.18 1.66 4.41
N ALA A 41 -1.85 0.85 5.43
CA ALA A 41 -1.00 1.28 6.54
C ALA A 41 0.42 1.65 6.09
N ILE A 42 1.06 0.83 5.25
CA ILE A 42 2.41 1.14 4.76
C ILE A 42 2.41 2.37 3.83
N ARG A 43 1.42 2.49 2.95
CA ARG A 43 1.25 3.69 2.10
C ARG A 43 1.14 4.93 2.95
N PHE A 44 0.29 4.89 3.97
CA PHE A 44 0.07 6.01 4.87
C PHE A 44 1.33 6.38 5.67
N ALA A 45 2.15 5.40 6.06
CA ALA A 45 3.38 5.65 6.78
C ALA A 45 4.45 6.36 5.92
N VAL A 46 4.56 5.98 4.65
CA VAL A 46 5.65 6.45 3.78
C VAL A 46 5.24 7.67 2.93
N SER A 47 3.97 7.79 2.54
CA SER A 47 3.52 8.84 1.62
C SER A 47 3.76 10.27 2.09
N PRO A 48 3.69 10.64 3.39
CA PRO A 48 3.99 12.02 3.81
C PRO A 48 5.47 12.38 3.61
N LEU A 49 6.36 11.37 3.61
CA LEU A 49 7.80 11.57 3.45
C LEU A 49 8.20 11.73 1.97
N SER A 50 7.27 11.44 1.04
CA SER A 50 7.49 11.58 -0.40
C SER A 50 7.82 13.01 -0.85
N ALA A 51 7.46 14.02 -0.04
CA ALA A 51 7.74 15.43 -0.32
C ALA A 51 9.24 15.69 -0.61
N VAL A 52 10.14 14.89 -0.01
CA VAL A 52 11.59 14.95 -0.26
C VAL A 52 11.95 14.72 -1.73
N LEU A 53 11.19 13.89 -2.44
CA LEU A 53 11.42 13.58 -3.85
C LEU A 53 10.83 14.62 -4.80
N GLY A 54 9.96 15.50 -4.30
CA GLY A 54 9.46 16.67 -5.02
C GLY A 54 10.42 17.87 -5.00
N LEU A 55 11.48 17.82 -4.20
CA LEU A 55 12.53 18.84 -4.18
C LEU A 55 13.32 18.82 -5.48
N GLU A 56 13.72 20.00 -5.98
CA GLU A 56 14.36 20.18 -7.30
C GLU A 56 15.50 19.19 -7.58
N LYS A 57 16.36 18.94 -6.59
CA LYS A 57 17.50 18.00 -6.68
C LYS A 57 17.06 16.53 -6.88
N ASN A 58 15.85 16.16 -6.47
CA ASN A 58 15.37 14.77 -6.43
C ASN A 58 14.24 14.47 -7.42
N ILE A 59 13.78 15.45 -8.22
CA ILE A 59 12.64 15.30 -9.13
C ILE A 59 12.83 14.10 -10.07
N LYS A 60 14.02 13.92 -10.65
CA LYS A 60 14.31 12.79 -11.55
C LYS A 60 14.11 11.44 -10.86
N LEU A 61 14.49 11.35 -9.59
CA LEU A 61 14.33 10.15 -8.78
C LEU A 61 12.84 9.91 -8.47
N GLY A 62 12.09 10.96 -8.16
CA GLY A 62 10.63 10.91 -8.00
C GLY A 62 9.91 10.42 -9.26
N VAL A 63 10.29 10.92 -10.44
CA VAL A 63 9.71 10.47 -11.73
C VAL A 63 10.05 9.02 -12.02
N CYS A 64 11.30 8.60 -11.83
CA CYS A 64 11.71 7.21 -12.01
C CYS A 64 10.91 6.26 -11.11
N TRP A 65 10.67 6.66 -9.86
CA TRP A 65 9.80 5.93 -8.94
C TRP A 65 8.36 5.80 -9.46
N GLN A 66 7.75 6.88 -9.94
CA GLN A 66 6.36 6.86 -10.45
C GLN A 66 6.23 5.91 -11.65
N VAL A 67 7.19 5.92 -12.58
CA VAL A 67 7.19 5.04 -13.76
C VAL A 67 7.38 3.58 -13.34
N LEU A 68 8.31 3.29 -12.43
CA LEU A 68 8.53 1.94 -11.90
C LEU A 68 7.26 1.41 -11.22
N TYR A 69 6.64 2.23 -10.37
CA TYR A 69 5.41 1.86 -9.68
C TYR A 69 4.29 1.56 -10.69
N LEU A 70 4.05 2.45 -11.66
CA LEU A 70 3.02 2.27 -12.69
C LEU A 70 3.21 0.98 -13.50
N PHE A 71 4.44 0.70 -13.94
CA PHE A 71 4.71 -0.50 -14.72
C PHE A 71 4.51 -1.76 -13.88
N THR A 72 5.09 -1.80 -12.68
CA THR A 72 5.02 -2.97 -11.81
C THR A 72 3.59 -3.24 -11.34
N ILE A 73 2.81 -2.22 -10.95
CA ILE A 73 1.42 -2.43 -10.53
C ILE A 73 0.57 -2.93 -11.69
N SER A 74 0.73 -2.39 -12.90
CA SER A 74 -0.02 -2.83 -14.08
C SER A 74 0.29 -4.29 -14.40
N VAL A 75 1.56 -4.68 -14.33
CA VAL A 75 2.00 -6.06 -14.53
C VAL A 75 1.43 -6.98 -13.45
N THR A 76 1.53 -6.60 -12.17
CA THR A 76 0.97 -7.39 -11.06
C THR A 76 -0.53 -7.60 -11.22
N LEU A 77 -1.29 -6.54 -11.48
CA LEU A 77 -2.74 -6.63 -11.64
C LEU A 77 -3.13 -7.48 -12.86
N TYR A 78 -2.40 -7.38 -13.97
CA TYR A 78 -2.64 -8.20 -15.16
C TYR A 78 -2.41 -9.70 -14.89
N PHE A 79 -1.33 -10.06 -14.19
CA PHE A 79 -1.08 -11.46 -13.85
C PHE A 79 -2.02 -12.00 -12.77
N CYS A 80 -2.41 -11.16 -11.81
CA CYS A 80 -3.33 -11.55 -10.75
C CYS A 80 -4.80 -11.58 -11.17
N SER A 81 -5.19 -10.97 -12.29
CA SER A 81 -6.61 -10.85 -12.69
C SER A 81 -7.28 -12.18 -13.02
N SER A 82 -6.50 -13.21 -13.35
CA SER A 82 -7.00 -14.57 -13.62
C SER A 82 -7.09 -15.45 -12.38
N LEU A 83 -6.59 -14.98 -11.23
CA LEU A 83 -6.59 -15.72 -9.97
C LEU A 83 -7.91 -15.51 -9.20
N SER A 84 -8.11 -16.27 -8.12
CA SER A 84 -9.22 -15.98 -7.20
C SER A 84 -9.04 -14.61 -6.55
N ILE A 85 -10.15 -13.97 -6.16
CA ILE A 85 -10.15 -12.63 -5.59
C ILE A 85 -9.25 -12.48 -4.35
N GLU A 86 -9.13 -13.55 -3.54
CA GLU A 86 -8.23 -13.57 -2.38
C GLU A 86 -6.75 -13.50 -2.81
N HIS A 87 -6.34 -14.32 -3.76
CA HIS A 87 -4.97 -14.30 -4.29
C HIS A 87 -4.67 -12.98 -5.01
N PHE A 88 -5.68 -12.37 -5.65
CA PHE A 88 -5.55 -11.03 -6.22
C PHE A 88 -5.22 -9.99 -5.14
N PHE A 89 -5.97 -9.97 -4.03
CA PHE A 89 -5.69 -9.04 -2.94
C PHE A 89 -4.35 -9.31 -2.26
N ILE A 90 -3.99 -10.57 -2.03
CA ILE A 90 -2.68 -10.93 -1.47
C ILE A 90 -1.55 -10.46 -2.40
N GLY A 91 -1.66 -10.70 -3.71
CA GLY A 91 -0.68 -10.24 -4.70
C GLY A 91 -0.54 -8.71 -4.72
N PHE A 92 -1.66 -8.00 -4.66
CA PHE A 92 -1.68 -6.54 -4.52
C PHE A 92 -1.00 -6.06 -3.23
N VAL A 93 -1.31 -6.67 -2.09
CA VAL A 93 -0.72 -6.29 -0.79
C VAL A 93 0.78 -6.55 -0.77
N ILE A 94 1.24 -7.70 -1.29
CA ILE A 94 2.67 -8.00 -1.40
C ILE A 94 3.37 -6.96 -2.28
N HIS A 95 2.79 -6.63 -3.44
CA HIS A 95 3.32 -5.58 -4.31
C HIS A 95 3.43 -4.25 -3.55
N GLU A 96 2.36 -3.79 -2.91
CA GLU A 96 2.36 -2.52 -2.16
C GLU A 96 3.42 -2.51 -1.06
N VAL A 97 3.56 -3.60 -0.29
CA VAL A 97 4.57 -3.70 0.77
C VAL A 97 5.98 -3.60 0.20
N VAL A 98 6.30 -4.41 -0.82
CA VAL A 98 7.64 -4.42 -1.44
C VAL A 98 7.96 -3.06 -2.05
N LEU A 99 7.03 -2.51 -2.84
CA LEU A 99 7.24 -1.24 -3.53
C LEU A 99 7.39 -0.11 -2.51
N TYR A 100 6.57 -0.03 -1.47
CA TYR A 100 6.71 1.05 -0.49
C TYR A 100 7.96 0.94 0.40
N LEU A 101 8.51 -0.26 0.60
CA LEU A 101 9.83 -0.41 1.23
C LEU A 101 10.96 0.13 0.33
N ILE A 102 10.88 -0.14 -0.98
CA ILE A 102 11.80 0.45 -1.98
C ILE A 102 11.62 1.96 -1.99
N TYR A 103 10.38 2.45 -1.99
CA TYR A 103 10.08 3.87 -2.01
C TYR A 103 10.65 4.61 -0.81
N PHE A 104 10.46 4.03 0.38
CA PHE A 104 11.02 4.57 1.60
C PHE A 104 12.55 4.65 1.53
N SER A 105 13.20 3.61 1.00
CA SER A 105 14.66 3.60 0.79
C SER A 105 15.13 4.70 -0.17
N LEU A 106 14.36 4.97 -1.23
CA LEU A 106 14.60 6.06 -2.18
C LEU A 106 14.45 7.44 -1.53
N ILE A 107 13.43 7.62 -0.69
CA ILE A 107 13.22 8.83 0.10
C ILE A 107 14.41 9.08 1.05
N LEU A 108 14.90 8.05 1.75
CA LEU A 108 16.06 8.19 2.63
C LEU A 108 17.32 8.61 1.87
N LYS A 109 17.53 8.10 0.65
CA LYS A 109 18.63 8.52 -0.23
C LYS A 109 18.46 9.98 -0.67
N GLY A 110 17.27 10.37 -1.11
CA GLY A 110 16.96 11.76 -1.50
C GLY A 110 17.12 12.76 -0.37
N SER A 111 16.79 12.36 0.87
CA SER A 111 16.93 13.20 2.06
C SER A 111 18.40 13.55 2.35
N LYS A 112 19.31 12.56 2.24
CA LYS A 112 20.75 12.79 2.40
C LYS A 112 21.31 13.71 1.31
N SER A 113 20.84 13.58 0.07
CA SER A 113 21.26 14.46 -1.03
C SER A 113 20.75 15.89 -0.90
N ALA A 114 19.66 16.12 -0.17
CA ALA A 114 19.13 17.45 0.09
C ALA A 114 19.85 18.18 1.23
N ALA A 115 20.50 17.43 2.14
CA ALA A 115 21.27 17.97 3.26
C ALA A 115 22.70 18.42 2.90
N LEU A 116 23.18 18.10 1.69
CA LEU A 116 24.46 18.50 1.09
C LEU A 116 24.25 19.59 0.02
#